data_AF-A0ABD3MUK7-F1
#
_entry.id   AF-A0ABD3MUK7-F1
#
_cell.length_a   1.000
_cell.length_b   1.000
_cell.length_c   1.000
_cell.angle_alpha   90.00
_cell.angle_beta   90.00
_cell.angle_gamma   90.00
#
_symmetry.space_group_name_H-M   'P 1'
#
loop_
_entity.id
_entity.type
_entity.pdbx_description
1 polymer ?
#
loop_
_entity_poly.entity_id
_entity_poly.type
_entity_poly.pdbx_seq_one_letter_code
_entity_poly.pdbx_strand_id
1 'polypeptide(L)'
;MSADEETDPSNTINIAIFSNNQDDAFQIALLNHPLRKMTGVSLSIDWIANNKESSWTKSELNVIQSTDIACFSTISSVKTYLNKLDNHLNADPDLPQEERRKLPNKPDMIADIMGTAGGSSGLVAACPLTETARECLNSGRWIANNLYYPKDGRAVALKTESLEDAKANDDNEEENVEIDVDLWAASVMQAAGDVLETKFWGGGW
;
A
#
# COMPACT_ATOMS: atom_id res chain seq x y z
N MET A 1 11.01 38.37 12.79
CA MET A 1 10.24 37.92 11.61
C MET A 1 10.52 36.44 11.49
N SER A 2 9.68 35.62 12.12
CA SER A 2 9.76 34.17 11.96
C SER A 2 9.06 33.87 10.64
N ALA A 3 9.80 33.31 9.69
CA ALA A 3 9.19 32.75 8.49
C ALA A 3 8.44 31.50 8.96
N ASP A 4 7.11 31.57 8.96
CA ASP A 4 6.28 30.39 8.92
C ASP A 4 6.70 29.63 7.65
N GLU A 5 7.40 28.52 7.83
CA GLU A 5 7.52 27.52 6.77
C GLU A 5 6.11 26.97 6.53
N GLU A 6 5.38 27.61 5.61
CA GLU A 6 4.22 27.00 4.99
C GLU A 6 4.71 25.71 4.33
N THR A 7 4.57 24.58 5.02
CA THR A 7 4.72 23.26 4.45
C THR A 7 3.65 23.16 3.36
N ASP A 8 4.08 23.32 2.11
CA ASP A 8 3.23 23.17 0.95
C ASP A 8 2.57 21.78 1.03
N PRO A 9 1.24 21.68 1.16
CA PRO A 9 0.55 20.40 1.33
C PRO A 9 0.76 19.46 0.12
N SER A 10 1.23 19.99 -1.02
CA SER A 10 1.64 19.20 -2.19
C SER A 10 2.85 18.28 -1.95
N ASN A 11 3.67 18.55 -0.93
CA ASN A 11 4.86 17.76 -0.56
C ASN A 11 4.63 16.76 0.59
N THR A 12 3.37 16.55 0.98
CA THR A 12 3.02 15.54 1.98
C THR A 12 2.72 14.19 1.31
N ILE A 13 3.35 13.14 1.83
CA ILE A 13 3.09 11.75 1.47
C ILE A 13 2.29 11.11 2.59
N ASN A 14 1.11 10.61 2.26
CA ASN A 14 0.19 9.95 3.19
C ASN A 14 0.45 8.44 3.18
N ILE A 15 0.81 7.89 4.32
CA ILE A 15 1.16 6.49 4.51
C ILE A 15 0.15 5.85 5.45
N ALA A 16 -0.54 4.81 5.00
CA ALA A 16 -1.38 3.97 5.87
C ALA A 16 -0.66 2.67 6.19
N ILE A 17 -0.50 2.36 7.47
CA ILE A 17 0.12 1.12 7.94
C ILE A 17 -0.96 0.16 8.39
N PHE A 18 -1.08 -0.95 7.67
CA PHE A 18 -1.96 -2.08 7.98
C PHE A 18 -1.13 -3.11 8.74
N SER A 19 -1.27 -3.09 10.06
CA SER A 19 -0.53 -3.99 10.94
C SER A 19 -1.40 -4.55 12.06
N ASN A 20 -0.98 -5.70 12.58
CA ASN A 20 -1.56 -6.30 13.78
C ASN A 20 -1.13 -5.55 15.05
N ASN A 21 0.01 -4.86 15.01
CA ASN A 21 0.58 -4.11 16.14
C ASN A 21 1.10 -2.74 15.68
N GLN A 22 1.00 -1.73 16.57
CA GLN A 22 1.75 -0.49 16.42
C GLN A 22 3.22 -0.79 16.70
N ASP A 23 4.07 -0.57 15.69
CA ASP A 23 5.51 -0.73 15.79
C ASP A 23 6.16 0.66 15.84
N ASP A 24 6.41 1.12 17.07
CA ASP A 24 7.07 2.38 17.33
C ASP A 24 8.46 2.44 16.67
N ALA A 25 9.18 1.31 16.57
CA ALA A 25 10.50 1.28 15.95
C ALA A 25 10.41 1.58 14.45
N PHE A 26 9.40 1.04 13.77
CA PHE A 26 9.16 1.33 12.35
C PHE A 26 8.77 2.77 12.10
N GLN A 27 7.90 3.34 12.94
CA GLN A 27 7.56 4.76 12.84
C GLN A 27 8.79 5.66 13.08
N ILE A 28 9.62 5.31 14.07
CA ILE A 28 10.87 6.02 14.35
C ILE A 28 11.84 5.91 13.16
N ALA A 29 11.97 4.74 12.54
CA ALA A 29 12.83 4.53 11.38
C ALA A 29 12.38 5.39 10.18
N LEU A 30 11.08 5.43 9.88
CA LEU A 30 10.51 6.31 8.84
C LEU A 30 10.75 7.78 9.12
N LEU A 31 10.45 8.25 10.34
CA LEU A 31 10.54 9.66 10.70
C LEU A 31 11.98 10.17 10.73
N ASN A 32 12.95 9.30 11.04
CA ASN A 32 14.38 9.63 11.10
C ASN A 32 15.12 9.32 9.80
N HIS A 33 14.45 8.78 8.77
CA HIS A 33 15.12 8.35 7.56
C HIS A 33 15.85 9.54 6.86
N PRO A 34 17.11 9.38 6.43
CA PRO A 34 17.91 10.46 5.85
C PRO A 34 17.25 11.16 4.66
N LEU A 35 16.50 10.42 3.85
CA LEU A 35 15.80 10.95 2.68
C LEU A 35 14.83 12.08 3.03
N ARG A 36 14.16 12.01 4.20
CA ARG A 36 13.25 13.08 4.68
C ARG A 36 13.99 14.40 4.87
N LYS A 37 15.22 14.36 5.40
CA LYS A 37 16.06 15.54 5.62
C LYS A 37 16.58 16.12 4.30
N MET A 38 16.81 15.28 3.30
CA MET A 38 17.38 15.70 2.02
C MET A 38 16.33 16.25 1.04
N THR A 39 15.12 15.67 1.03
CA THR A 39 14.06 16.05 0.09
C THR A 39 13.07 17.05 0.67
N GLY A 40 13.06 17.25 1.99
CA GLY A 40 12.07 18.10 2.66
C GLY A 40 10.65 17.51 2.67
N VAL A 41 10.51 16.22 2.32
CA VAL A 41 9.21 15.54 2.30
C VAL A 41 8.59 15.50 3.69
N SER A 42 7.30 15.80 3.76
CA SER A 42 6.49 15.59 4.96
C SER A 42 5.79 14.23 4.87
N LEU A 43 5.82 13.45 5.94
CA LEU A 43 5.13 12.16 6.03
C LEU A 43 3.95 12.30 6.98
N SER A 44 2.75 11.93 6.53
CA SER A 44 1.60 11.66 7.41
C SER A 44 1.49 10.14 7.56
N ILE A 45 1.52 9.64 8.78
CA ILE A 45 1.49 8.20 9.06
C ILE A 45 0.25 7.89 9.87
N ASP A 46 -0.64 7.08 9.30
CA ASP A 46 -1.87 6.65 9.92
C ASP A 46 -1.85 5.12 10.10
N TRP A 47 -2.17 4.67 11.32
CA TRP A 47 -2.24 3.25 11.64
C TRP A 47 -3.67 2.75 11.48
N ILE A 48 -3.83 1.71 10.67
CA ILE A 48 -5.12 1.07 10.45
C ILE A 48 -5.05 -0.34 11.04
N ALA A 49 -5.88 -0.59 12.04
CA ALA A 49 -5.93 -1.87 12.71
C ALA A 49 -6.39 -2.96 11.72
N ASN A 50 -5.62 -4.04 11.63
CA ASN A 50 -6.01 -5.22 10.86
C ASN A 50 -7.05 -6.06 11.61
N ASN A 51 -8.26 -5.51 11.78
CA ASN A 51 -9.38 -6.24 12.37
C ASN A 51 -10.04 -7.14 11.31
N LYS A 52 -10.62 -8.27 11.74
CA LYS A 52 -11.31 -9.21 10.83
C LYS A 52 -12.70 -8.73 10.38
N GLU A 53 -12.98 -7.44 10.52
CA GLU A 53 -14.25 -6.86 10.08
C GLU A 53 -14.32 -6.81 8.56
N SER A 54 -15.52 -6.97 8.01
CA SER A 54 -15.74 -6.98 6.57
C SER A 54 -15.88 -5.57 5.97
N SER A 55 -15.94 -4.51 6.78
CA SER A 55 -16.18 -3.13 6.33
C SER A 55 -15.21 -2.13 6.94
N TRP A 56 -14.97 -1.03 6.23
CA TRP A 56 -14.26 0.15 6.75
C TRP A 56 -15.17 1.00 7.63
N THR A 57 -14.63 1.51 8.73
CA THR A 57 -15.21 2.66 9.43
C THR A 57 -15.05 3.92 8.59
N LYS A 58 -15.87 4.95 8.86
CA LYS A 58 -15.75 6.25 8.17
C LYS A 58 -14.37 6.89 8.31
N SER A 59 -13.73 6.71 9.47
CA SER A 59 -12.39 7.26 9.73
C SER A 59 -11.33 6.55 8.89
N GLU A 60 -11.35 5.21 8.85
CA GLU A 60 -10.42 4.43 8.04
C GLU A 60 -10.61 4.74 6.55
N LEU A 61 -11.85 4.86 6.09
CA LEU A 61 -12.14 5.17 4.70
C LEU A 61 -11.58 6.53 4.28
N ASN A 62 -11.72 7.56 5.12
CA ASN A 62 -11.11 8.88 4.87
C ASN A 62 -9.58 8.80 4.78
N VAL A 63 -8.94 8.06 5.70
CA VAL A 63 -7.49 7.85 5.69
C VAL A 63 -7.08 7.18 4.38
N ILE A 64 -7.69 6.05 4.03
CA ILE A 64 -7.34 5.27 2.85
C ILE A 64 -7.55 6.08 1.58
N GLN A 65 -8.64 6.85 1.47
CA GLN A 65 -8.89 7.71 0.30
C GLN A 65 -7.82 8.78 0.12
N SER A 66 -7.21 9.27 1.20
CA SER A 66 -6.09 10.23 1.13
C SER A 66 -4.71 9.57 1.02
N THR A 67 -4.61 8.26 1.24
CA THR A 67 -3.34 7.53 1.28
C THR A 67 -2.67 7.43 -0.08
N ASP A 68 -1.36 7.64 -0.11
CA ASP A 68 -0.51 7.43 -1.27
C ASP A 68 0.19 6.06 -1.22
N ILE A 69 0.62 5.63 -0.03
CA ILE A 69 1.36 4.38 0.20
C ILE A 69 0.65 3.53 1.26
N ALA A 70 0.29 2.30 0.92
CA ALA A 70 -0.18 1.30 1.87
C ALA A 70 0.96 0.36 2.28
N CYS A 71 1.24 0.33 3.57
CA CYS A 71 2.23 -0.54 4.18
C CYS A 71 1.54 -1.78 4.75
N PHE A 72 1.76 -2.95 4.16
CA PHE A 72 1.18 -4.22 4.61
C PHE A 72 2.23 -5.03 5.36
N SER A 73 2.06 -5.24 6.66
CA SER A 73 3.06 -5.98 7.45
C SER A 73 2.98 -7.49 7.27
N THR A 74 1.82 -8.02 6.88
CA THR A 74 1.58 -9.47 6.71
C THR A 74 0.68 -9.79 5.52
N ILE A 75 0.71 -11.03 5.05
CA ILE A 75 -0.23 -11.54 4.04
C ILE A 75 -1.69 -11.37 4.51
N SER A 76 -1.96 -11.66 5.78
CA SER A 76 -3.29 -11.46 6.38
C SER A 76 -3.76 -10.01 6.26
N SER A 77 -2.87 -9.02 6.43
CA SER A 77 -3.24 -7.60 6.26
C SER A 77 -3.65 -7.25 4.82
N VAL A 78 -2.99 -7.84 3.82
CA VAL A 78 -3.35 -7.69 2.40
C VAL A 78 -4.72 -8.30 2.13
N LYS A 79 -4.94 -9.55 2.58
CA LYS A 79 -6.21 -10.27 2.38
C LYS A 79 -7.38 -9.55 3.04
N THR A 80 -7.20 -9.06 4.26
CA THR A 80 -8.23 -8.26 4.97
C THR A 80 -8.52 -6.97 4.21
N TYR A 81 -7.49 -6.24 3.78
CA TYR A 81 -7.67 -5.00 3.01
C TYR A 81 -8.48 -5.25 1.74
N LEU A 82 -8.10 -6.27 0.96
CA LEU A 82 -8.78 -6.63 -0.28
C LEU A 82 -10.24 -7.05 -0.04
N ASN A 83 -10.51 -7.82 1.01
CA ASN A 83 -11.87 -8.22 1.38
C ASN A 83 -12.73 -6.98 1.72
N LYS A 84 -12.22 -6.08 2.58
CA LYS A 84 -12.91 -4.83 2.90
C LYS A 84 -13.14 -3.95 1.67
N LEU A 85 -12.16 -3.91 0.76
CA LEU A 85 -12.26 -3.15 -0.49
C LEU A 85 -13.31 -3.74 -1.43
N ASP A 86 -13.31 -5.06 -1.63
CA ASP A 86 -14.29 -5.73 -2.47
C ASP A 86 -15.72 -5.56 -1.91
N ASN A 87 -15.89 -5.64 -0.59
CA ASN A 87 -17.17 -5.33 0.06
C ASN A 87 -17.58 -3.87 -0.13
N HIS A 88 -16.63 -2.93 -0.06
CA HIS A 88 -16.91 -1.52 -0.29
C HIS A 88 -17.34 -1.24 -1.74
N LEU A 89 -16.71 -1.90 -2.71
CA LEU A 89 -17.03 -1.80 -4.13
C LEU A 89 -18.27 -2.59 -4.55
N ASN A 90 -18.90 -3.33 -3.62
CA ASN A 90 -19.93 -4.32 -3.91
C ASN A 90 -19.52 -5.28 -5.04
N ALA A 91 -18.24 -5.70 -5.04
CA ALA A 91 -17.72 -6.62 -6.02
C ALA A 91 -18.41 -7.99 -5.87
N ASP A 92 -18.78 -8.58 -7.00
CA ASP A 92 -19.38 -9.92 -7.01
C ASP A 92 -18.34 -10.94 -6.46
N PRO A 93 -18.67 -11.71 -5.40
CA PRO A 93 -17.76 -12.74 -4.89
C PRO A 93 -17.45 -13.83 -5.94
N ASP A 94 -18.33 -14.03 -6.92
CA ASP A 94 -18.18 -15.03 -7.99
C ASP A 94 -17.49 -14.45 -9.24
N LEU A 95 -17.01 -13.20 -9.19
CA LEU A 95 -16.33 -12.57 -10.31
C LEU A 95 -15.06 -13.35 -10.68
N PRO A 96 -14.84 -13.68 -11.97
CA PRO A 96 -13.61 -14.34 -12.41
C PRO A 96 -12.38 -13.55 -11.96
N GLN A 97 -11.32 -14.25 -11.54
CA GLN A 97 -10.11 -13.60 -11.01
C GLN A 97 -9.55 -12.55 -11.98
N GLU A 98 -9.52 -12.82 -13.29
CA GLU A 98 -9.07 -11.87 -14.32
C GLU A 98 -9.91 -10.58 -14.40
N GLU A 99 -11.21 -10.65 -14.14
CA GLU A 99 -12.05 -9.46 -14.06
C GLU A 99 -11.87 -8.75 -12.72
N ARG A 100 -11.69 -9.53 -11.65
CA ARG A 100 -11.45 -9.01 -10.31
C ARG A 100 -10.21 -8.13 -10.35
N ARG A 101 -9.12 -8.58 -10.99
CA ARG A 101 -7.86 -7.82 -11.19
C ARG A 101 -8.02 -6.43 -11.81
N LYS A 102 -9.12 -6.15 -12.51
CA LYS A 102 -9.41 -4.83 -13.11
C LYS A 102 -10.04 -3.84 -12.14
N LEU A 103 -10.49 -4.30 -10.96
CA LEU A 103 -11.05 -3.44 -9.94
C LEU A 103 -9.96 -2.53 -9.36
N PRO A 104 -10.32 -1.32 -8.88
CA PRO A 104 -9.37 -0.39 -8.30
C PRO A 104 -8.72 -0.98 -7.05
N ASN A 105 -7.52 -0.49 -6.74
CA ASN A 105 -6.76 -0.88 -5.56
C ASN A 105 -6.95 0.08 -4.37
N LYS A 106 -7.89 1.01 -4.49
CA LYS A 106 -8.18 2.08 -3.55
C LYS A 106 -9.68 2.41 -3.61
N PRO A 107 -10.34 2.69 -2.47
CA PRO A 107 -11.66 3.29 -2.48
C PRO A 107 -11.58 4.68 -3.12
N ASP A 108 -12.41 4.96 -4.12
CA ASP A 108 -12.47 6.28 -4.73
C ASP A 108 -13.44 7.19 -3.95
N MET A 109 -13.18 8.50 -3.92
CA MET A 109 -14.15 9.49 -3.47
C MET A 109 -15.17 9.86 -4.57
N ILE A 110 -14.81 9.67 -5.85
CA ILE A 110 -15.52 10.27 -6.99
C ILE A 110 -16.28 9.26 -7.85
N ALA A 111 -15.81 8.02 -7.99
CA ALA A 111 -16.50 6.97 -8.76
C ALA A 111 -17.90 6.62 -8.22
N ASP A 112 -18.19 6.87 -6.93
CA ASP A 112 -19.51 6.67 -6.34
C ASP A 112 -20.54 7.76 -6.76
N ILE A 113 -20.11 8.89 -7.34
CA ILE A 113 -21.00 10.03 -7.66
C ILE A 113 -21.14 10.27 -9.16
N MET A 114 -20.09 10.05 -9.96
CA MET A 114 -20.16 10.19 -11.41
C MET A 114 -19.36 9.05 -12.03
N GLY A 115 -20.01 8.18 -12.82
CA GLY A 115 -19.42 7.01 -13.48
C GLY A 115 -18.35 7.32 -14.55
N THR A 116 -17.42 8.20 -14.23
CA THR A 116 -16.19 8.48 -14.97
C THR A 116 -15.09 7.62 -14.37
N ALA A 117 -14.69 6.59 -15.12
CA ALA A 117 -13.40 5.92 -14.95
C ALA A 117 -12.27 6.93 -15.24
N GLY A 118 -11.98 7.81 -14.27
CA GLY A 118 -10.87 8.75 -14.30
C GLY A 118 -9.78 8.21 -13.37
N GLY A 119 -8.61 7.91 -13.94
CA GLY A 119 -7.49 7.27 -13.26
C GLY A 119 -7.12 7.96 -11.94
N SER A 120 -7.45 7.33 -10.82
CA SER A 120 -6.75 7.61 -9.57
C SER A 120 -5.34 7.07 -9.73
N SER A 121 -4.33 7.92 -9.55
CA SER A 121 -2.95 7.48 -9.27
C SER A 121 -3.03 6.34 -8.25
N GLY A 122 -2.78 5.11 -8.70
CA GLY A 122 -3.06 3.92 -7.92
C GLY A 122 -2.30 3.93 -6.61
N LEU A 123 -2.92 3.42 -5.55
CA LEU A 123 -2.27 3.25 -4.24
C LEU A 123 -0.99 2.44 -4.42
N VAL A 124 0.14 2.95 -3.98
CA VAL A 124 1.41 2.20 -3.97
C VAL A 124 1.43 1.28 -2.76
N ALA A 125 2.00 0.08 -2.90
CA ALA A 125 2.12 -0.85 -1.78
C ALA A 125 3.59 -1.05 -1.39
N ALA A 126 3.85 -1.03 -0.08
CA ALA A 126 5.14 -1.29 0.51
C ALA A 126 5.05 -2.47 1.50
N CYS A 127 5.84 -3.51 1.28
CA CYS A 127 5.79 -4.75 2.05
C CYS A 127 7.16 -5.05 2.66
N PRO A 128 7.24 -5.56 3.90
CA PRO A 128 8.51 -5.93 4.52
C PRO A 128 9.10 -7.21 3.93
N LEU A 129 8.24 -8.09 3.37
CA LEU A 129 8.60 -9.43 2.90
C LEU A 129 8.18 -9.65 1.45
N THR A 130 8.93 -10.51 0.75
CA THR A 130 8.66 -10.86 -0.65
C THR A 130 7.31 -11.57 -0.80
N GLU A 131 6.91 -12.37 0.17
CA GLU A 131 5.66 -13.15 0.19
C GLU A 131 4.45 -12.22 0.27
N THR A 132 4.54 -11.17 1.11
CA THR A 132 3.47 -10.16 1.21
C THR A 132 3.38 -9.34 -0.08
N ALA A 133 4.51 -8.97 -0.69
CA ALA A 133 4.51 -8.31 -1.99
C ALA A 133 3.95 -9.20 -3.11
N ARG A 134 4.21 -10.52 -3.05
CA ARG A 134 3.65 -11.51 -3.97
C ARG A 134 2.14 -11.60 -3.85
N GLU A 135 1.58 -11.57 -2.64
CA GLU A 135 0.13 -11.54 -2.43
C GLU A 135 -0.51 -10.30 -3.06
N CYS A 136 0.10 -9.11 -2.86
CA CYS A 136 -0.33 -7.88 -3.51
C CYS A 136 -0.33 -8.02 -5.04
N LEU A 137 0.72 -8.60 -5.63
CA LEU A 137 0.80 -8.82 -7.08
C LEU A 137 -0.22 -9.85 -7.59
N ASN A 138 -0.43 -10.94 -6.85
CA ASN A 138 -1.36 -12.01 -7.19
C ASN A 138 -2.82 -11.53 -7.18
N SER A 139 -3.15 -10.53 -6.35
CA SER A 139 -4.45 -9.85 -6.40
C SER A 139 -4.73 -9.17 -7.75
N GLY A 140 -3.66 -8.86 -8.50
CA GLY A 140 -3.63 -8.05 -9.73
C GLY A 140 -4.11 -6.61 -9.57
N ARG A 141 -4.39 -6.16 -8.35
CA ARG A 141 -4.71 -4.76 -8.02
C ARG A 141 -3.48 -3.85 -8.08
N TRP A 142 -2.31 -4.43 -7.87
CA TRP A 142 -1.03 -3.74 -7.98
C TRP A 142 -0.24 -4.28 -9.16
N ILE A 143 0.45 -3.36 -9.84
CA ILE A 143 1.48 -3.69 -10.82
C ILE A 143 2.84 -3.77 -10.12
N ALA A 144 3.77 -4.55 -10.68
CA ALA A 144 5.10 -4.75 -10.09
C ALA A 144 5.88 -3.44 -9.87
N ASN A 145 5.64 -2.40 -10.67
CA ASN A 145 6.27 -1.08 -10.53
C ASN A 145 5.75 -0.29 -9.33
N ASN A 146 4.55 -0.61 -8.82
CA ASN A 146 3.93 0.07 -7.67
C ASN A 146 4.06 -0.80 -6.40
N LEU A 147 5.01 -1.74 -6.39
CA LEU A 147 5.27 -2.66 -5.28
C LEU A 147 6.72 -2.51 -4.81
N TYR A 148 6.87 -2.06 -3.57
CA TYR A 148 8.15 -1.83 -2.93
C TYR A 148 8.32 -2.85 -1.82
N TYR A 149 9.42 -3.57 -1.85
CA TYR A 149 9.78 -4.53 -0.82
C TYR A 149 11.29 -4.74 -0.85
N PRO A 150 11.88 -5.19 0.27
CA PRO A 150 13.29 -5.55 0.31
C PRO A 150 13.62 -6.58 -0.77
N LYS A 151 14.36 -6.16 -1.81
CA LYS A 151 14.90 -7.07 -2.81
C LYS A 151 16.23 -7.58 -2.25
N ASP A 152 16.23 -8.78 -1.66
CA ASP A 152 17.40 -9.44 -1.05
C ASP A 152 18.58 -9.59 -2.02
N GLY A 153 19.30 -8.52 -2.33
CA GLY A 153 20.53 -8.49 -3.16
C GLY A 153 20.45 -9.17 -4.55
N ARG A 154 19.27 -9.68 -4.93
CA ARG A 154 18.99 -10.45 -6.13
C ARG A 154 17.71 -9.88 -6.70
N ALA A 155 17.73 -9.52 -7.98
CA ALA A 155 16.54 -9.12 -8.70
C ALA A 155 15.59 -10.32 -8.83
N VAL A 156 14.82 -10.62 -7.79
CA VAL A 156 13.73 -11.59 -7.86
C VAL A 156 12.56 -10.86 -8.51
N ALA A 157 12.42 -11.04 -9.82
CA ALA A 157 11.20 -10.64 -10.51
C ALA A 157 10.04 -11.41 -9.90
N LEU A 158 9.11 -10.70 -9.25
CA LEU A 158 7.84 -11.30 -8.85
C LEU A 158 7.13 -11.76 -10.12
N LYS A 159 7.01 -13.07 -10.30
CA LYS A 159 6.18 -13.66 -11.35
C LYS A 159 4.79 -13.89 -10.75
N THR A 160 3.76 -13.47 -11.47
CA THR A 160 2.40 -13.92 -11.19
C THR A 160 2.33 -15.42 -11.45
N GLU A 161 1.89 -16.20 -10.48
CA GLU A 161 1.65 -17.63 -10.68
C GLU A 161 0.44 -17.83 -11.62
N SER A 162 0.51 -18.84 -12.47
CA SER A 162 -0.58 -19.21 -13.36
C SER A 162 -1.74 -19.77 -12.53
N LEU A 163 -2.98 -19.43 -12.92
CA LEU A 163 -4.22 -19.84 -12.26
C LEU A 163 -4.37 -21.35 -11.98
N GLU A 164 -3.62 -22.20 -12.68
CA GLU A 164 -3.65 -23.65 -12.54
C GLU A 164 -2.84 -24.18 -11.34
N ASP A 165 -1.87 -23.41 -10.84
CA ASP A 165 -1.00 -23.81 -9.72
C ASP A 165 -1.53 -23.34 -8.33
N ALA A 166 -2.53 -22.45 -8.32
CA ALA A 166 -3.06 -21.81 -7.10
C ALA A 166 -3.86 -22.74 -6.16
N LYS A 167 -4.02 -24.03 -6.51
CA LYS A 167 -4.70 -25.02 -5.65
C LYS A 167 -3.80 -25.76 -4.67
N ALA A 168 -2.48 -25.50 -4.68
CA ALA A 168 -1.53 -26.34 -3.93
C ALA A 168 -0.90 -25.70 -2.67
N ASN A 169 -1.05 -24.39 -2.41
CA ASN A 169 -0.33 -23.72 -1.32
C ASN A 169 -1.25 -22.85 -0.42
N ASP A 170 -2.22 -23.48 0.25
CA ASP A 170 -3.02 -22.82 1.30
C ASP A 170 -2.42 -23.02 2.71
N ASP A 171 -1.20 -23.57 2.81
CA ASP A 171 -0.47 -23.79 4.06
C ASP A 171 0.70 -22.80 4.22
N ASN A 172 0.45 -21.49 4.02
CA ASN A 172 1.40 -20.48 4.51
C ASN A 172 1.12 -20.26 6.01
N GLU A 173 1.69 -21.14 6.84
CA GLU A 173 1.99 -20.78 8.22
C GLU A 173 2.75 -19.45 8.18
N GLU A 174 2.22 -18.42 8.82
CA GLU A 174 2.95 -17.18 9.08
C GLU A 174 4.14 -17.56 9.96
N GLU A 175 5.23 -18.05 9.36
CA GLU A 175 6.51 -18.18 10.03
C GLU A 175 6.79 -16.81 10.65
N ASN A 176 7.25 -16.84 11.90
CA ASN A 176 7.51 -15.65 12.69
C ASN A 176 8.80 -14.98 12.16
N VAL A 177 8.76 -14.56 10.90
CA VAL A 177 9.87 -13.96 10.17
C VAL A 177 10.08 -12.58 10.76
N GLU A 178 11.27 -12.40 11.34
CA GLU A 178 11.68 -11.12 11.89
C GLU A 178 11.74 -10.08 10.77
N ILE A 179 10.95 -9.02 10.91
CA ILE A 179 10.93 -7.92 9.95
C ILE A 179 12.12 -7.01 10.24
N ASP A 180 13.02 -6.87 9.26
CA ASP A 180 14.04 -5.82 9.30
C ASP A 180 13.37 -4.46 9.07
N VAL A 181 13.14 -3.77 10.18
CA VAL A 181 12.44 -2.49 10.26
C VAL A 181 13.14 -1.40 9.44
N ASP A 182 14.47 -1.36 9.45
CA ASP A 182 15.24 -0.34 8.73
C ASP A 182 15.17 -0.58 7.22
N LEU A 183 15.25 -1.84 6.80
CA LEU A 183 15.15 -2.22 5.39
C LEU A 183 13.73 -2.03 4.84
N TRP A 184 12.71 -2.30 5.65
CA TRP A 184 11.32 -2.00 5.28
C TRP A 184 11.11 -0.48 5.19
N ALA A 185 11.61 0.30 6.15
CA ALA A 185 11.52 1.75 6.13
C ALA A 185 12.21 2.33 4.88
N ALA A 186 13.37 1.80 4.49
CA ALA A 186 14.04 2.19 3.25
C ALA A 186 13.17 1.92 2.00
N SER A 187 12.46 0.79 1.98
CA SER A 187 11.53 0.45 0.88
C SER A 187 10.34 1.42 0.80
N VAL A 188 9.77 1.80 1.95
CA VAL A 188 8.72 2.83 2.01
C VAL A 188 9.24 4.19 1.56
N MET A 189 10.47 4.54 1.93
CA MET A 189 11.05 5.83 1.54
C MET A 189 11.42 5.89 0.05
N GLN A 190 11.76 4.74 -0.55
CA GLN A 190 11.86 4.63 -2.00
C GLN A 190 10.49 4.86 -2.66
N ALA A 191 9.43 4.23 -2.15
CA ALA A 191 8.06 4.47 -2.62
C ALA A 191 7.66 5.95 -2.48
N ALA A 192 8.01 6.59 -1.36
CA ALA A 192 7.74 8.01 -1.13
C ALA A 192 8.45 8.91 -2.14
N GLY A 193 9.68 8.56 -2.55
CA GLY A 193 10.40 9.25 -3.62
C GLY A 193 9.65 9.19 -4.96
N ASP A 194 9.22 8.00 -5.35
CA ASP A 194 8.55 7.78 -6.65
C ASP A 194 7.14 8.42 -6.67
N VAL A 195 6.41 8.37 -5.55
CA VAL A 195 5.13 9.10 -5.40
C VAL A 195 5.36 10.62 -5.48
N LEU A 196 6.38 11.14 -4.81
CA LEU A 196 6.72 12.56 -4.86
C LEU A 196 7.04 13.00 -6.29
N GLU A 197 7.84 12.21 -7.01
CA GLU A 197 8.15 12.47 -8.42
C GLU A 197 6.88 12.49 -9.27
N THR A 198 5.99 11.52 -9.08
CA THR A 198 4.71 11.46 -9.80
C THR A 198 3.84 12.67 -9.52
N LYS A 199 3.73 13.10 -8.26
CA LYS A 199 3.00 14.31 -7.85
C LYS A 199 3.63 15.57 -8.47
N PHE A 200 4.95 15.69 -8.45
CA PHE A 200 5.68 16.85 -8.95
C PHE A 200 5.51 17.04 -10.46
N TRP A 201 5.58 15.96 -11.25
CA TRP A 201 5.41 16.03 -12.70
C TRP A 201 3.94 16.06 -13.16
N GLY A 202 2.99 16.09 -12.21
CA GLY A 202 1.55 16.10 -12.52
C GLY A 202 1.06 14.82 -13.19
N GLY A 203 1.68 13.68 -12.85
CA GLY A 203 1.50 12.39 -13.52
C GLY A 203 0.07 11.86 -13.45
N GLY A 204 -0.71 12.14 -14.49
CA GLY A 204 -1.85 11.32 -14.88
C GLY A 204 -1.36 10.03 -15.52
N TRP A 205 -1.92 8.91 -15.08
CA TRP A 205 -1.87 7.62 -15.76
C TRP A 205 -3.27 7.28 -16.27
#